data_AF-A0A8S3FW02-F1
#
_entry.id   AF-A0A8S3FW02-F1
#
_cell.length_a   1.000
_cell.length_b   1.000
_cell.length_c   1.000
_cell.angle_alpha   90.00
_cell.angle_beta   90.00
_cell.angle_gamma   90.00
#
_symmetry.space_group_name_H-M   'P 1'
#
loop_
_entity.id
_entity.type
_entity.pdbx_description
1 polymer ?
#
loop_
_entity_poly.entity_id
_entity_poly.type
_entity_poly.pdbx_seq_one_letter_code
_entity_poly.pdbx_strand_id
1 'polypeptide(L)'
;DEGSGYWIAQRAIKRVFDHADNLKLSHHDLTRLSDEIKAYFKIQDMSQLLSYFYKNFQKDFIARFTQVIAELAMNNDDAASQELFKEAGFMLGTHLRAISGHIETKLYDQGTLRVVAVGSVFRSWKFLKPGFTDALSNGNPLPFHKVELAQLTSSAAI
;
A
#
# COMPACT_ATOMS: atom_id res chain seq x y z
N ASP A 1 -2.69 5.57 8.67
CA ASP A 1 -2.41 4.18 8.20
C ASP A 1 -2.07 4.09 6.72
N GLU A 2 -1.65 5.18 6.11
CA GLU A 2 -1.40 5.28 4.69
C GLU A 2 -0.20 4.41 4.29
N GLY A 3 -0.40 3.58 3.28
CA GLY A 3 0.55 2.54 2.89
C GLY A 3 0.43 1.20 3.64
N SER A 4 -0.46 1.08 4.62
CA SER A 4 -0.79 -0.19 5.28
C SER A 4 -1.69 -1.08 4.43
N GLY A 5 -1.86 -2.35 4.83
CA GLY A 5 -2.82 -3.25 4.19
C GLY A 5 -4.25 -2.70 4.23
N TYR A 6 -4.71 -2.23 5.39
CA TYR A 6 -6.04 -1.62 5.50
C TYR A 6 -6.24 -0.48 4.49
N TRP A 7 -5.22 0.40 4.35
CA TRP A 7 -5.28 1.51 3.41
C TRP A 7 -5.33 1.06 1.95
N ILE A 8 -4.54 0.04 1.58
CA ILE A 8 -4.56 -0.53 0.22
C ILE A 8 -5.94 -1.13 -0.08
N ALA A 9 -6.49 -1.93 0.83
CA ALA A 9 -7.80 -2.56 0.67
C ALA A 9 -8.93 -1.53 0.56
N GLN A 10 -8.93 -0.52 1.43
CA GLN A 10 -9.90 0.57 1.37
C GLN A 10 -9.80 1.37 0.06
N ARG A 11 -8.57 1.67 -0.40
CA ARG A 11 -8.33 2.38 -1.67
C ARG A 11 -8.83 1.58 -2.87
N ALA A 12 -8.62 0.27 -2.88
CA ALA A 12 -9.15 -0.62 -3.91
C ALA A 12 -10.68 -0.55 -3.99
N ILE A 13 -11.35 -0.75 -2.86
CA ILE A 13 -12.81 -0.68 -2.76
C ILE A 13 -13.33 0.68 -3.23
N LYS A 14 -12.72 1.77 -2.74
CA LYS A 14 -13.11 3.12 -3.13
C LYS A 14 -12.91 3.39 -4.61
N ARG A 15 -11.81 2.91 -5.22
CA ARG A 15 -11.56 3.07 -6.66
C ARG A 15 -12.62 2.37 -7.51
N VAL A 16 -13.05 1.17 -7.12
CA VAL A 16 -14.16 0.46 -7.81
C VAL A 16 -15.48 1.22 -7.67
N PHE A 17 -15.82 1.70 -6.47
CA PHE A 17 -17.00 2.53 -6.25
C PHE A 17 -16.99 3.79 -7.11
N ASP A 18 -15.90 4.56 -7.06
CA ASP A 18 -15.79 5.82 -7.78
C ASP A 18 -15.90 5.65 -9.30
N HIS A 19 -15.36 4.55 -9.82
CA HIS A 19 -15.44 4.24 -11.23
C HIS A 19 -16.87 3.83 -11.63
N ALA A 20 -17.52 2.97 -10.84
CA ALA A 20 -18.90 2.54 -11.10
C ALA A 20 -19.90 3.70 -11.04
N ASP A 21 -19.69 4.66 -10.13
CA ASP A 21 -20.54 5.85 -9.97
C ASP A 21 -20.21 6.99 -10.95
N ASN A 22 -19.22 6.79 -11.85
CA ASN A 22 -18.66 7.84 -12.72
C ASN A 22 -18.12 9.07 -11.98
N LEU A 23 -17.80 8.94 -10.69
CA LEU A 23 -17.25 10.04 -9.87
C LEU A 23 -15.76 10.28 -10.17
N LYS A 24 -14.98 9.19 -10.23
CA LYS A 24 -13.57 9.23 -10.64
C LYS A 24 -13.25 7.96 -11.40
N LEU A 25 -13.08 8.10 -12.71
CA LEU A 25 -12.76 6.98 -13.58
C LEU A 25 -11.33 6.48 -13.35
N SER A 26 -11.16 5.16 -13.34
CA SER A 26 -9.83 4.55 -13.39
C SER A 26 -9.30 4.53 -14.83
N HIS A 27 -7.98 4.62 -14.96
CA HIS A 27 -7.26 4.41 -16.21
C HIS A 27 -6.99 2.92 -16.49
N HIS A 28 -7.30 2.04 -15.54
CA HIS A 28 -7.10 0.60 -15.62
C HIS A 28 -8.45 -0.12 -15.55
N ASP A 29 -8.52 -1.32 -16.16
CA ASP A 29 -9.68 -2.20 -15.98
C ASP A 29 -9.79 -2.61 -14.51
N LEU A 30 -11.00 -2.44 -13.95
CA LEU A 30 -11.31 -2.77 -12.57
C LEU A 30 -12.17 -4.03 -12.43
N THR A 31 -12.49 -4.72 -13.52
CA THR A 31 -13.42 -5.87 -13.53
C THR A 31 -12.95 -6.96 -12.57
N ARG A 32 -11.68 -7.39 -12.67
CA ARG A 32 -11.11 -8.40 -11.78
C ARG A 32 -11.09 -7.97 -10.32
N LEU A 33 -10.70 -6.71 -10.06
CA LEU A 33 -10.66 -6.18 -8.70
C LEU A 33 -12.07 -6.12 -8.09
N SER A 34 -13.08 -5.75 -8.88
CA SER A 34 -14.50 -5.75 -8.50
C SER A 34 -14.98 -7.17 -8.17
N ASP A 35 -14.65 -8.15 -9.01
CA ASP A 35 -15.03 -9.55 -8.81
C ASP A 35 -14.39 -10.14 -7.54
N GLU A 36 -13.10 -9.85 -7.29
CA GLU A 36 -12.41 -10.29 -6.08
C GLU A 36 -12.95 -9.61 -4.82
N ILE A 37 -13.34 -8.33 -4.88
CA ILE A 37 -14.04 -7.67 -3.77
C ILE A 37 -15.35 -8.42 -3.48
N LYS A 38 -16.15 -8.69 -4.50
CA LYS A 38 -17.43 -9.41 -4.32
C LYS A 38 -17.23 -10.79 -3.72
N ALA A 39 -16.25 -11.54 -4.23
CA ALA A 39 -15.90 -12.87 -3.73
C ALA A 39 -15.42 -12.84 -2.27
N TYR A 40 -14.47 -11.97 -1.94
CA TYR A 40 -13.88 -11.86 -0.60
C TYR A 40 -14.91 -11.47 0.46
N PHE A 41 -15.74 -10.46 0.16
CA PHE A 41 -16.77 -9.95 1.06
C PHE A 41 -18.07 -10.77 0.99
N LYS A 42 -18.14 -11.81 0.13
CA LYS A 42 -19.31 -12.67 -0.07
C LYS A 42 -20.59 -11.88 -0.37
N ILE A 43 -20.48 -10.92 -1.29
CA ILE A 43 -21.56 -10.03 -1.71
C ILE A 43 -21.81 -10.21 -3.20
N GLN A 44 -23.02 -9.90 -3.64
CA GLN A 44 -23.37 -9.89 -5.07
C GLN A 44 -23.32 -8.47 -5.66
N ASP A 45 -23.58 -7.47 -4.81
CA ASP A 45 -23.65 -6.07 -5.17
C ASP A 45 -22.77 -5.22 -4.25
N MET A 46 -22.12 -4.21 -4.81
CA MET A 46 -21.19 -3.33 -4.08
C MET A 46 -21.88 -2.58 -2.94
N SER A 47 -23.17 -2.26 -3.02
CA SER A 47 -23.92 -1.60 -1.94
C SER A 47 -23.93 -2.40 -0.63
N GLN A 48 -23.75 -3.73 -0.71
CA GLN A 48 -23.69 -4.59 0.47
C GLN A 48 -22.39 -4.39 1.27
N LEU A 49 -21.34 -3.80 0.69
CA LEU A 49 -20.11 -3.44 1.41
C LEU A 49 -20.36 -2.48 2.56
N LEU A 50 -21.39 -1.63 2.47
CA LEU A 50 -21.72 -0.67 3.51
C LEU A 50 -21.88 -1.37 4.88
N SER A 51 -22.41 -2.60 4.91
CA SER A 51 -22.52 -3.36 6.16
C SER A 51 -21.18 -3.64 6.84
N TYR A 52 -20.12 -3.88 6.07
CA TYR A 52 -18.75 -4.12 6.56
C TYR A 52 -18.05 -2.85 7.06
N PHE A 53 -18.53 -1.67 6.68
CA PHE A 53 -17.94 -0.40 7.12
C PHE A 53 -18.76 0.28 8.23
N TYR A 54 -20.07 0.04 8.32
CA TYR A 54 -20.96 0.72 9.27
C TYR A 54 -21.51 -0.14 10.39
N LYS A 55 -21.64 -1.45 10.22
CA LYS A 55 -22.24 -2.35 11.23
C LYS A 55 -21.28 -3.39 11.75
N ASN A 56 -20.58 -4.07 10.85
CA ASN A 56 -19.74 -5.24 11.15
C ASN A 56 -18.26 -4.93 10.90
N PHE A 57 -17.82 -3.73 11.27
CA PHE A 57 -16.47 -3.28 10.97
C PHE A 57 -15.41 -4.13 11.69
N GLN A 58 -14.57 -4.80 10.89
CA GLN A 58 -13.43 -5.57 11.34
C GLN A 58 -12.21 -5.14 10.51
N LYS A 59 -11.38 -4.28 11.10
CA LYS A 59 -10.24 -3.65 10.41
C LYS A 59 -9.25 -4.69 9.87
N ASP A 60 -8.97 -5.74 10.65
CA ASP A 60 -8.08 -6.83 10.29
C ASP A 60 -8.65 -7.68 9.14
N PHE A 61 -9.97 -7.92 9.12
CA PHE A 61 -10.65 -8.59 8.02
C PHE A 61 -10.54 -7.79 6.72
N ILE A 62 -10.77 -6.47 6.77
CA ILE A 62 -10.62 -5.61 5.59
C ILE A 62 -9.15 -5.55 5.15
N ALA A 63 -8.20 -5.41 6.09
CA ALA A 63 -6.78 -5.37 5.77
C ALA A 63 -6.26 -6.68 5.14
N ARG A 64 -6.84 -7.84 5.49
CA ARG A 64 -6.48 -9.12 4.87
C ARG A 64 -6.82 -9.19 3.38
N PHE A 65 -7.76 -8.39 2.88
CA PHE A 65 -8.04 -8.28 1.45
C PHE A 65 -6.83 -7.80 0.63
N THR A 66 -5.87 -7.10 1.24
CA THR A 66 -4.61 -6.73 0.58
C THR A 66 -3.83 -7.94 0.09
N GLN A 67 -3.97 -9.11 0.71
CA GLN A 67 -3.34 -10.33 0.21
C GLN A 67 -3.88 -10.69 -1.18
N VAL A 68 -5.20 -10.62 -1.39
CA VAL A 68 -5.83 -10.87 -2.68
C VAL A 68 -5.35 -9.85 -3.72
N ILE A 69 -5.27 -8.57 -3.35
CA ILE A 69 -4.73 -7.51 -4.23
C ILE A 69 -3.26 -7.78 -4.59
N ALA A 70 -2.46 -8.28 -3.65
CA ALA A 70 -1.08 -8.66 -3.91
C ALA A 70 -0.99 -9.82 -4.91
N GLU A 71 -1.85 -10.82 -4.77
CA GLU A 71 -1.95 -11.97 -5.68
C GLU A 71 -2.35 -11.52 -7.08
N LEU A 72 -3.35 -10.63 -7.23
CA LEU A 72 -3.72 -10.02 -8.51
C LEU A 72 -2.54 -9.28 -9.16
N ALA A 73 -1.85 -8.44 -8.39
CA ALA A 73 -0.71 -7.69 -8.89
C ALA A 73 0.43 -8.63 -9.34
N MET A 74 0.69 -9.71 -8.60
CA MET A 74 1.80 -10.64 -8.86
C MET A 74 1.54 -11.66 -9.94
N ASN A 75 0.37 -12.32 -9.91
CA ASN A 75 0.07 -13.51 -10.69
C ASN A 75 -0.74 -13.21 -11.95
N ASN A 76 -1.50 -12.12 -11.93
CA ASN A 76 -2.42 -11.75 -13.01
C ASN A 76 -1.97 -10.49 -13.77
N ASP A 77 -0.82 -9.92 -13.40
CA ASP A 77 -0.26 -8.66 -13.91
C ASP A 77 -1.31 -7.53 -13.91
N ASP A 78 -2.15 -7.50 -12.87
CA ASP A 78 -3.27 -6.56 -12.78
C ASP A 78 -2.78 -5.14 -12.52
N ALA A 79 -2.90 -4.27 -13.54
CA ALA A 79 -2.36 -2.92 -13.51
C ALA A 79 -2.98 -2.05 -12.40
N ALA A 80 -4.28 -2.19 -12.13
CA ALA A 80 -4.96 -1.46 -11.06
C ALA A 80 -4.40 -1.83 -9.68
N SER A 81 -4.16 -3.12 -9.45
CA SER A 81 -3.55 -3.64 -8.21
C SER A 81 -2.09 -3.19 -8.06
N GLN A 82 -1.32 -3.21 -9.15
CA GLN A 82 0.06 -2.68 -9.13
C GLN A 82 0.10 -1.19 -8.83
N GLU A 83 -0.81 -0.40 -9.40
CA GLU A 83 -0.95 1.03 -9.13
C GLU A 83 -1.26 1.29 -7.64
N LEU A 84 -2.17 0.50 -7.03
CA LEU A 84 -2.48 0.61 -5.59
C LEU A 84 -1.23 0.40 -4.71
N PHE A 85 -0.38 -0.58 -5.03
CA PHE A 85 0.90 -0.76 -4.33
C PHE A 85 1.89 0.37 -4.62
N LYS A 86 1.93 0.90 -5.85
CA LYS A 86 2.74 2.08 -6.16
C LYS A 86 2.34 3.26 -5.28
N GLU A 87 1.05 3.55 -5.17
CA GLU A 87 0.52 4.61 -4.32
C GLU A 87 0.84 4.37 -2.83
N ALA A 88 0.75 3.11 -2.37
CA ALA A 88 1.14 2.75 -1.01
C ALA A 88 2.63 3.02 -0.77
N GLY A 89 3.49 2.64 -1.72
CA GLY A 89 4.92 2.94 -1.69
C GLY A 89 5.19 4.43 -1.57
N PHE A 90 4.46 5.25 -2.33
CA PHE A 90 4.55 6.71 -2.25
C PHE A 90 4.22 7.24 -0.85
N MET A 91 3.16 6.74 -0.24
CA MET A 91 2.81 7.12 1.13
C MET A 91 3.90 6.71 2.12
N LEU A 92 4.44 5.49 2.02
CA LEU A 92 5.53 5.02 2.89
C LEU A 92 6.80 5.89 2.74
N GLY A 93 7.18 6.27 1.51
CA GLY A 93 8.31 7.16 1.28
C GLY A 93 8.06 8.58 1.78
N THR A 94 6.82 9.05 1.72
CA THR A 94 6.41 10.34 2.28
C THR A 94 6.57 10.37 3.80
N HIS A 95 6.26 9.27 4.51
CA HIS A 95 6.51 9.18 5.95
C HIS A 95 7.99 9.29 6.28
N LEU A 96 8.86 8.57 5.55
CA LEU A 96 10.31 8.65 5.76
C LEU A 96 10.83 10.07 5.54
N ARG A 97 10.33 10.76 4.51
CA ARG A 97 10.65 12.17 4.28
C ARG A 97 10.19 13.07 5.41
N ALA A 98 8.96 12.91 5.89
CA ALA A 98 8.40 13.76 6.93
C ALA A 98 9.29 13.76 8.20
N ILE A 99 9.89 12.62 8.52
CA ILE A 99 10.80 12.51 9.67
C ILE A 99 12.27 12.80 9.35
N SER A 100 12.64 12.97 8.07
CA SER A 100 14.05 13.02 7.63
C SER A 100 14.87 14.10 8.31
N GLY A 101 14.30 15.28 8.57
CA GLY A 101 14.97 16.38 9.28
C GLY A 101 15.23 16.11 10.77
N HIS A 102 14.62 15.07 11.33
CA HIS A 102 14.81 14.64 12.73
C HIS A 102 15.77 13.44 12.85
N ILE A 103 16.28 12.91 11.74
CA ILE A 103 17.20 11.77 11.74
C ILE A 103 18.60 12.27 12.09
N GLU A 104 19.15 11.75 13.19
CA GLU A 104 20.50 12.09 13.63
C GLU A 104 21.57 11.64 12.61
N THR A 105 22.61 12.45 12.43
CA THR A 105 23.70 12.20 11.47
C THR A 105 24.40 10.86 11.65
N LYS A 106 24.50 10.38 12.89
CA LYS A 106 25.09 9.08 13.23
C LYS A 106 24.32 7.87 12.66
N LEU A 107 23.08 8.06 12.23
CA LEU A 107 22.22 6.98 11.71
C LEU A 107 22.37 6.75 10.20
N TYR A 108 23.08 7.63 9.49
CA TYR A 108 23.42 7.42 8.09
C TYR A 108 24.94 7.37 7.89
N ASP A 109 25.40 6.29 7.28
CA ASP A 109 26.82 6.01 7.03
C ASP A 109 27.14 6.35 5.57
N GLN A 110 28.07 7.27 5.34
CA GLN A 110 28.44 7.77 4.01
C GLN A 110 27.22 8.18 3.15
N GLY A 111 26.22 8.79 3.79
CA GLY A 111 24.97 9.20 3.12
C GLY A 111 23.97 8.07 2.86
N THR A 112 24.18 6.88 3.42
CA THR A 112 23.25 5.74 3.36
C THR A 112 22.49 5.57 4.66
N LEU A 113 21.17 5.75 4.60
CA LEU A 113 20.26 5.47 5.71
C LEU A 113 19.75 4.03 5.63
N ARG A 114 19.92 3.27 6.71
CA ARG A 114 19.31 1.94 6.85
C ARG A 114 17.96 2.05 7.54
N VAL A 115 16.93 1.52 6.92
CA VAL A 115 15.55 1.52 7.44
C VAL A 115 15.08 0.08 7.58
N VAL A 116 14.60 -0.28 8.76
CA VAL A 116 14.02 -1.61 9.00
C VAL A 116 12.56 -1.59 8.56
N ALA A 117 12.23 -2.43 7.58
CA ALA A 117 10.88 -2.59 7.06
C ALA A 117 10.18 -3.74 7.79
N VAL A 118 9.14 -3.43 8.57
CA VAL A 118 8.35 -4.39 9.33
C VAL A 118 6.91 -4.41 8.82
N GLY A 119 6.37 -5.62 8.58
CA GLY A 119 4.99 -5.82 8.15
C GLY A 119 4.87 -6.57 6.82
N SER A 120 3.78 -7.31 6.64
CA SER A 120 3.55 -8.18 5.47
C SER A 120 3.44 -7.42 4.15
N VAL A 121 3.05 -6.15 4.17
CA VAL A 121 2.94 -5.29 2.96
C VAL A 121 4.27 -5.23 2.20
N PHE A 122 5.41 -5.23 2.92
CA PHE A 122 6.74 -5.18 2.31
C PHE A 122 7.13 -6.45 1.52
N ARG A 123 6.34 -7.54 1.60
CA ARG A 123 6.50 -8.70 0.70
C ARG A 123 6.20 -8.34 -0.77
N SER A 124 5.43 -7.27 -1.00
CA SER A 124 5.14 -6.72 -2.33
C SER A 124 6.11 -5.59 -2.73
N TRP A 125 7.35 -5.60 -2.22
CA TRP A 125 8.32 -4.52 -2.43
C TRP A 125 8.53 -4.13 -3.89
N LYS A 126 8.50 -5.09 -4.83
CA LYS A 126 8.63 -4.80 -6.26
C LYS A 126 7.65 -3.75 -6.77
N PHE A 127 6.43 -3.71 -6.22
CA PHE A 127 5.38 -2.77 -6.60
C PHE A 127 5.35 -1.51 -5.73
N LEU A 128 5.84 -1.59 -4.49
CA LEU A 128 6.01 -0.41 -3.61
C LEU A 128 7.17 0.48 -4.06
N LYS A 129 8.27 -0.13 -4.53
CA LYS A 129 9.54 0.54 -4.81
C LYS A 129 9.43 1.77 -5.72
N PRO A 130 8.69 1.73 -6.86
CA PRO A 130 8.57 2.89 -7.73
C PRO A 130 7.99 4.09 -6.98
N GLY A 131 6.84 3.93 -6.32
CA GLY A 131 6.22 5.03 -5.58
C GLY A 131 7.04 5.51 -4.39
N PHE A 132 7.70 4.59 -3.67
CA PHE A 132 8.61 4.94 -2.58
C PHE A 132 9.76 5.82 -3.07
N THR A 133 10.36 5.47 -4.20
CA THR A 133 11.46 6.23 -4.82
C THR A 133 10.98 7.58 -5.36
N ASP A 134 9.81 7.61 -5.98
CA ASP A 134 9.15 8.84 -6.46
C ASP A 134 8.92 9.80 -5.29
N ALA A 135 8.40 9.29 -4.17
CA ALA A 135 8.25 10.07 -2.96
C ALA A 135 9.59 10.62 -2.52
N LEU A 136 10.63 9.79 -2.34
CA LEU A 136 11.99 10.20 -1.94
C LEU A 136 12.69 11.18 -2.87
N SER A 137 12.26 11.32 -4.12
CA SER A 137 12.79 12.32 -5.05
C SER A 137 11.99 13.63 -5.05
N ASN A 138 10.80 13.65 -4.46
CA ASN A 138 9.89 14.79 -4.52
C ASN A 138 10.21 15.85 -3.44
N GLY A 139 10.60 17.05 -3.85
CA GLY A 139 10.80 18.21 -2.96
C GLY A 139 12.25 18.44 -2.55
N ASN A 140 12.46 19.00 -1.36
CA ASN A 140 13.79 19.39 -0.91
C ASN A 140 14.75 18.19 -0.77
N PRO A 141 16.07 18.41 -0.96
CA PRO A 141 17.07 17.39 -0.74
C PRO A 141 16.98 16.77 0.66
N LEU A 142 17.10 15.45 0.71
CA LEU A 142 17.18 14.70 1.96
C LEU A 142 18.62 14.76 2.53
N PRO A 143 18.79 14.62 3.86
CA PRO A 143 20.12 14.59 4.49
C PRO A 143 20.95 13.33 4.15
N PHE A 144 20.36 12.37 3.44
CA PHE A 144 20.97 11.14 2.94
C PHE A 144 20.65 10.98 1.45
N HIS A 145 21.52 10.26 0.72
CA HIS A 145 21.40 10.06 -0.72
C HIS A 145 20.98 8.64 -1.10
N LYS A 146 21.08 7.68 -0.17
CA LYS A 146 20.69 6.29 -0.36
C LYS A 146 19.86 5.79 0.82
N VAL A 147 18.85 4.97 0.52
CA VAL A 147 18.07 4.23 1.53
C VAL A 147 18.22 2.74 1.27
N GLU A 148 18.63 2.01 2.30
CA GLU A 148 18.68 0.55 2.31
C GLU A 148 17.56 0.02 3.20
N LEU A 149 16.63 -0.74 2.62
CA LEU A 149 15.58 -1.40 3.38
C LEU A 149 16.04 -2.79 3.80
N ALA A 150 16.08 -3.01 5.12
CA ALA A 150 16.33 -4.31 5.72
C ALA A 150 15.01 -4.95 6.17
N GLN A 151 14.85 -6.25 5.94
CA GLN A 151 13.75 -7.03 6.52
C GLN A 151 14.27 -7.84 7.69
N LEU A 152 13.45 -7.96 8.74
CA LEU A 152 13.75 -8.85 9.86
C LEU A 152 13.59 -10.30 9.41
N THR A 153 14.63 -11.12 9.59
CA THR A 153 14.62 -12.56 9.29
C THR A 153 14.17 -13.41 10.49
N SER A 154 14.08 -12.81 11.68
CA SER A 154 13.58 -13.42 12.91
C SER A 154 12.71 -12.42 13.67
N SER A 155 11.65 -12.92 14.31
CA SER A 155 10.82 -12.11 15.21
C SER A 155 11.58 -11.90 16.51
N ALA A 156 11.73 -10.64 16.95
CA ALA A 156 12.27 -10.31 18.26
C ALA A 156 11.24 -10.51 19.40
N ALA A 157 10.04 -11.05 19.08
CA ALA A 157 9.07 -11.42 20.09
C ALA A 157 9.52 -12.71 20.81
N ILE A 158 9.88 -12.55 22.08
CA ILE A 158 9.96 -13.63 23.08
C ILE A 158 8.55 -13.96 23.54
#